data_AF-A0A4R3TAT1-F1
#
_entry.id   AF-A0A4R3TAT1-F1
#
_cell.length_a   1.000
_cell.length_b   1.000
_cell.length_c   1.000
_cell.angle_alpha   90.00
_cell.angle_beta   90.00
_cell.angle_gamma   90.00
#
_symmetry.space_group_name_H-M   'P 1'
#
loop_
_entity.id
_entity.type
_entity.pdbx_description
1 polymer ?
#
loop_
_entity_poly.entity_id
_entity_poly.type
_entity_poly.pdbx_seq_one_letter_code
_entity_poly.pdbx_strand_id
1 'polypeptide(L)'
;MAQNPAYNSALSGNPQSATARTYPNGNPALGYNPPGARHTDSAVPLHRKTAVVHDYACDGPAPGNLAFRWTYGSNVAARNRDPRVQVVQYNEDTFVLRQNVCVHWEAPFTYLLFGNAGALLIDTGATANAQAYPLRETVDAILARWCQARGRKSVPLTVALTSGEDAAQNQGLVQFAGRPDTTIVPKPLALMKRFYGLDASWPSGSGRIDLGGRVIGVIPTPGTHRDGVSFHDPYCDFLFTGDLLFPGKINIGNDRDFVASLERLRDFVRQQPVKWLLGGHVEMMFVPGKYYPRFATYKPYERVLEMTPDLIDEALAHAREIQGKDMMLIRPDFVLFNGVSPDQKTKVWPEGVPDINPPRPF
;
A
#
# COMPACT_ATOMS: atom_id res chain seq x y z
N MET A 1 58.03 31.32 -16.01
CA MET A 1 57.02 30.62 -16.83
C MET A 1 56.34 29.61 -15.92
N ALA A 2 55.12 29.88 -15.48
CA ALA A 2 54.37 28.98 -14.62
C ALA A 2 53.74 27.88 -15.49
N GLN A 3 54.05 26.62 -15.19
CA GLN A 3 53.46 25.45 -15.87
C GLN A 3 51.97 25.39 -15.52
N ASN A 4 51.11 25.45 -16.53
CA ASN A 4 49.69 25.15 -16.38
C ASN A 4 49.54 23.68 -15.95
N PRO A 5 48.75 23.38 -14.91
CA PRO A 5 48.48 22.00 -14.53
C PRO A 5 47.74 21.30 -15.67
N ALA A 6 48.29 20.16 -16.10
CA ALA A 6 47.72 19.32 -17.14
C ALA A 6 46.32 18.84 -16.74
N TYR A 7 45.34 19.09 -17.60
CA TYR A 7 43.97 18.61 -17.43
C TYR A 7 43.97 17.06 -17.39
N ASN A 8 43.61 16.49 -16.25
CA ASN A 8 43.49 15.05 -16.06
C ASN A 8 42.04 14.61 -16.27
N SER A 9 41.74 14.00 -17.42
CA SER A 9 40.39 13.55 -17.78
C SER A 9 39.84 12.45 -16.86
N ALA A 10 40.68 11.78 -16.08
CA ALA A 10 40.23 10.81 -15.07
C ALA A 10 39.52 11.47 -13.87
N LEU A 11 39.75 12.76 -13.62
CA LEU A 11 39.11 13.52 -12.54
C LEU A 11 37.84 14.26 -12.98
N SER A 12 37.52 14.29 -14.28
CA SER A 12 36.38 15.07 -14.80
C SER A 12 35.04 14.34 -14.72
N GLY A 13 34.97 13.12 -14.14
CA GLY A 13 33.72 12.40 -13.88
C GLY A 13 32.85 12.07 -15.11
N ASN A 14 33.32 12.37 -16.33
CA ASN A 14 32.57 12.15 -17.56
C ASN A 14 32.84 10.73 -18.06
N PRO A 15 31.83 9.83 -18.09
CA PRO A 15 32.00 8.52 -18.69
C PRO A 15 32.24 8.66 -20.20
N GLN A 16 33.44 8.27 -20.63
CA GLN A 16 33.78 8.07 -22.05
C GLN A 16 33.23 6.71 -22.52
N SER A 17 31.92 6.61 -22.75
CA SER A 17 31.37 5.60 -23.65
C SER A 17 29.92 5.94 -23.97
N ALA A 18 29.58 6.01 -25.27
CA ALA A 18 28.23 6.23 -25.76
C ALA A 18 27.25 5.09 -25.40
N THR A 19 27.73 4.00 -24.78
CA THR A 19 26.93 2.83 -24.37
C THR A 19 26.95 2.56 -22.87
N ALA A 20 27.65 3.36 -22.06
CA ALA A 20 27.70 3.16 -20.61
C ALA A 20 26.51 3.85 -19.92
N ARG A 21 25.70 3.07 -19.16
CA ARG A 21 24.72 3.64 -18.22
C ARG A 21 25.43 4.65 -17.33
N THR A 22 24.97 5.89 -17.36
CA THR A 22 25.49 6.97 -16.51
C THR A 22 24.84 6.81 -15.15
N TYR A 23 25.62 6.65 -14.09
CA TYR A 23 25.12 6.53 -12.72
C TYR A 23 25.42 7.83 -11.96
N PRO A 24 24.51 8.82 -11.93
CA PRO A 24 24.81 10.15 -11.40
C PRO A 24 25.14 10.13 -9.90
N ASN A 25 24.70 9.10 -9.18
CA ASN A 25 24.90 8.92 -7.74
C ASN A 25 25.96 7.85 -7.39
N GLY A 26 26.82 7.49 -8.34
CA GLY A 26 27.85 6.46 -8.16
C GLY A 26 27.41 5.09 -8.71
N ASN A 27 28.39 4.23 -8.98
CA ASN A 27 28.16 2.95 -9.66
C ASN A 27 27.35 1.98 -8.76
N PRO A 28 26.09 1.62 -9.14
CA PRO A 28 25.26 0.72 -8.35
C PRO A 28 25.82 -0.70 -8.27
N ALA A 29 26.74 -1.06 -9.18
CA ALA A 29 27.42 -2.36 -9.14
C ALA A 29 28.39 -2.49 -7.94
N LEU A 30 28.73 -1.39 -7.25
CA LEU A 30 29.63 -1.42 -6.10
C LEU A 30 28.92 -1.95 -4.84
N GLY A 31 29.63 -2.74 -4.03
CA GLY A 31 29.06 -3.54 -2.93
C GLY A 31 28.67 -2.78 -1.65
N TYR A 32 28.83 -1.45 -1.62
CA TYR A 32 28.38 -0.61 -0.50
C TYR A 32 26.96 -0.06 -0.67
N ASN A 33 26.33 -0.27 -1.83
CA ASN A 33 24.95 0.14 -2.05
C ASN A 33 23.99 -0.83 -1.33
N PRO A 34 22.88 -0.33 -0.73
CA PRO A 34 21.87 -1.20 -0.14
C PRO A 34 21.35 -2.24 -1.14
N PRO A 35 20.90 -3.42 -0.67
CA PRO A 35 20.15 -4.36 -1.49
C PRO A 35 18.96 -3.65 -2.18
N GLY A 36 18.71 -3.98 -3.45
CA GLY A 36 17.66 -3.34 -4.25
C GLY A 36 18.01 -1.96 -4.80
N ALA A 37 19.11 -1.32 -4.38
CA ALA A 37 19.54 -0.02 -4.95
C ALA A 37 20.14 -0.13 -6.36
N ARG A 38 20.37 -1.35 -6.86
CA ARG A 38 20.75 -1.59 -8.24
C ARG A 38 19.53 -1.35 -9.13
N HIS A 39 19.69 -0.43 -10.07
CA HIS A 39 18.65 0.03 -10.99
C HIS A 39 17.55 0.91 -10.38
N THR A 40 17.69 1.32 -9.12
CA THR A 40 16.91 2.44 -8.60
C THR A 40 17.60 3.72 -9.07
N ASP A 41 17.30 4.14 -10.30
CA ASP A 41 17.75 5.41 -10.87
C ASP A 41 16.98 6.58 -10.20
N SER A 42 16.99 6.61 -8.87
CA SER A 42 16.45 7.67 -8.01
C SER A 42 17.15 9.02 -8.29
N ALA A 43 18.26 8.99 -9.02
CA ALA A 43 19.01 10.17 -9.42
C ALA A 43 18.31 10.90 -10.57
N VAL A 44 17.71 12.05 -10.27
CA VAL A 44 17.37 13.03 -11.32
C VAL A 44 18.69 13.55 -11.93
N PRO A 45 18.91 13.43 -13.25
CA PRO A 45 20.15 13.91 -13.87
C PRO A 45 20.33 15.43 -13.63
N LEU A 46 21.54 15.84 -13.22
CA LEU A 46 21.88 17.24 -12.88
C LEU A 46 21.53 18.24 -14.01
N HIS A 47 21.64 17.81 -15.27
CA HIS A 47 21.35 18.62 -16.46
C HIS A 47 20.46 17.87 -17.45
N ARG A 48 19.24 17.51 -17.02
CA ARG A 48 18.28 16.82 -17.89
C ARG A 48 17.82 17.70 -19.06
N LYS A 49 17.82 17.14 -20.27
CA LYS A 49 17.23 17.74 -21.48
C LYS A 49 15.85 17.16 -21.82
N THR A 50 15.54 16.00 -21.26
CA THR A 50 14.31 15.23 -21.51
C THR A 50 13.67 14.81 -20.19
N ALA A 51 12.44 14.30 -20.26
CA ALA A 51 11.80 13.67 -19.11
C ALA A 51 12.66 12.52 -18.58
N VAL A 52 12.70 12.38 -17.25
CA VAL A 52 13.40 11.30 -16.57
C VAL A 52 12.59 10.02 -16.76
N VAL A 53 13.29 8.97 -17.19
CA VAL A 53 12.76 7.61 -17.31
C VAL A 53 13.45 6.78 -16.24
N HIS A 54 12.66 6.08 -15.45
CA HIS A 54 13.13 5.17 -14.42
C HIS A 54 13.06 3.73 -14.94
N ASP A 55 14.15 2.98 -14.78
CA ASP A 55 14.14 1.53 -14.93
C ASP A 55 13.60 0.91 -13.63
N TYR A 56 12.46 0.20 -13.71
CA TYR A 56 11.86 -0.44 -12.54
C TYR A 56 12.33 -1.88 -12.33
N ALA A 57 13.29 -2.37 -13.12
CA ALA A 57 13.89 -3.70 -12.96
C ALA A 57 14.95 -3.72 -11.85
N CYS A 58 14.52 -3.83 -10.60
CA CYS A 58 15.42 -3.87 -9.44
C CYS A 58 15.87 -5.30 -9.11
N ASP A 59 17.12 -5.46 -8.62
CA ASP A 59 17.69 -6.74 -8.16
C ASP A 59 17.12 -7.19 -6.77
N GLY A 60 16.04 -6.56 -6.31
CA GLY A 60 15.41 -6.73 -5.00
C GLY A 60 14.44 -5.58 -4.72
N PRO A 61 13.79 -5.53 -3.53
CA PRO A 61 12.82 -4.50 -3.24
C PRO A 61 13.50 -3.14 -3.22
N ALA A 62 12.96 -2.19 -3.98
CA ALA A 62 13.45 -0.83 -4.01
C ALA A 62 13.55 -0.25 -2.59
N PRO A 63 14.68 0.39 -2.26
CA PRO A 63 14.92 0.92 -0.94
C PRO A 63 13.93 2.05 -0.65
N GLY A 64 13.59 2.19 0.62
CA GLY A 64 12.66 3.18 1.12
C GLY A 64 12.45 2.96 2.61
N ASN A 65 11.74 3.87 3.26
CA ASN A 65 11.56 3.80 4.70
C ASN A 65 10.16 4.22 5.15
N LEU A 66 9.62 3.46 6.11
CA LEU A 66 8.43 3.83 6.87
C LEU A 66 8.76 4.04 8.36
N ALA A 67 9.97 4.54 8.68
CA ALA A 67 10.41 4.82 10.06
C ALA A 67 9.88 6.15 10.60
N PHE A 68 8.61 6.16 10.98
CA PHE A 68 7.95 7.28 11.64
C PHE A 68 6.74 6.76 12.42
N ARG A 69 6.06 7.66 13.12
CA ARG A 69 4.82 7.33 13.83
C ARG A 69 3.61 7.81 13.03
N TRP A 70 2.68 6.92 12.76
CA TRP A 70 1.42 7.29 12.16
C TRP A 70 0.57 8.16 13.12
N THR A 71 -0.19 9.11 12.59
CA THR A 71 -1.12 9.95 13.35
C THR A 71 -2.14 9.07 14.04
N TYR A 72 -2.25 9.18 15.37
CA TYR A 72 -3.07 8.31 16.20
C TYR A 72 -4.29 9.02 16.78
N GLY A 73 -4.61 10.23 16.31
CA GLY A 73 -5.79 10.98 16.75
C GLY A 73 -5.66 11.54 18.17
N SER A 74 -6.80 11.78 18.83
CA SER A 74 -6.87 12.45 20.12
C SER A 74 -8.13 12.09 20.89
N ASN A 75 -8.06 12.09 22.22
CA ASN A 75 -9.20 11.84 23.11
C ASN A 75 -10.39 12.78 22.84
N VAL A 76 -10.11 14.01 22.41
CA VAL A 76 -11.13 14.97 21.97
C VAL A 76 -10.86 15.29 20.51
N ALA A 77 -11.59 14.61 19.61
CA ALA A 77 -11.42 14.74 18.16
C ALA A 77 -11.49 16.21 17.67
N ALA A 78 -12.37 17.02 18.26
CA ALA A 78 -12.50 18.45 17.94
C ALA A 78 -11.26 19.30 18.31
N ARG A 79 -10.37 18.79 19.16
CA ARG A 79 -9.11 19.44 19.55
C ARG A 79 -7.89 18.85 18.83
N ASN A 80 -8.07 17.83 17.99
CA ASN A 80 -6.98 17.24 17.23
C ASN A 80 -6.38 18.28 16.28
N ARG A 81 -5.04 18.33 16.23
CA ARG A 81 -4.27 19.25 15.36
C ARG A 81 -3.39 18.50 14.35
N ASP A 82 -3.54 17.19 14.26
CA ASP A 82 -2.83 16.39 13.26
C ASP A 82 -3.30 16.80 11.86
N PRO A 83 -2.46 16.62 10.82
CA PRO A 83 -2.90 16.86 9.44
C PRO A 83 -4.12 15.99 9.10
N ARG A 84 -4.98 16.46 8.19
CA ARG A 84 -6.14 15.69 7.71
C ARG A 84 -5.73 14.43 6.94
N VAL A 85 -4.60 14.52 6.24
CA VAL A 85 -3.94 13.44 5.52
C VAL A 85 -2.47 13.43 5.94
N GLN A 86 -2.01 12.37 6.59
CA GLN A 86 -0.57 12.17 6.78
C GLN A 86 -0.01 11.54 5.51
N VAL A 87 1.00 12.17 4.91
CA VAL A 87 1.66 11.66 3.70
C VAL A 87 3.06 11.22 4.05
N VAL A 88 3.40 9.97 3.72
CA VAL A 88 4.77 9.48 3.77
C VAL A 88 5.22 9.03 2.40
N GLN A 89 6.36 9.57 2.01
CA GLN A 89 7.08 9.14 0.83
C GLN A 89 8.00 7.98 1.21
N TYR A 90 7.64 6.74 0.84
CA TYR A 90 8.48 5.56 1.08
C TYR A 90 9.76 5.67 0.26
N ASN A 91 9.63 5.99 -1.02
CA ASN A 91 10.71 6.32 -1.96
C ASN A 91 10.23 7.32 -3.02
N GLU A 92 11.02 7.59 -4.05
CA GLU A 92 10.74 8.59 -5.08
C GLU A 92 9.43 8.38 -5.86
N ASP A 93 8.94 7.14 -5.94
CA ASP A 93 7.79 6.74 -6.76
C ASP A 93 6.69 6.03 -5.96
N THR A 94 6.78 6.00 -4.63
CA THR A 94 5.84 5.25 -3.76
C THR A 94 5.50 6.07 -2.52
N PHE A 95 4.20 6.29 -2.34
CA PHE A 95 3.66 7.08 -1.24
C PHE A 95 2.60 6.27 -0.49
N VAL A 96 2.60 6.40 0.83
CA VAL A 96 1.58 5.87 1.73
C VAL A 96 0.92 7.05 2.42
N LEU A 97 -0.40 7.14 2.30
CA LEU A 97 -1.20 8.21 2.87
C LEU A 97 -2.11 7.60 3.93
N ARG A 98 -2.32 8.33 5.03
CA ARG A 98 -3.22 7.92 6.11
C ARG A 98 -4.25 9.00 6.36
N GLN A 99 -5.52 8.61 6.39
CA GLN A 99 -6.60 9.47 6.83
C GLN A 99 -6.54 9.66 8.36
N ASN A 100 -6.72 10.90 8.81
CA ASN A 100 -6.70 11.21 10.24
C ASN A 100 -7.79 10.45 11.04
N VAL A 101 -7.38 9.80 12.14
CA VAL A 101 -8.26 8.99 13.02
C VAL A 101 -9.45 9.77 13.59
N CYS A 102 -9.28 11.07 13.82
CA CYS A 102 -10.36 11.95 14.28
C CYS A 102 -11.33 12.37 13.18
N VAL A 103 -11.00 12.12 11.90
CA VAL A 103 -11.93 12.29 10.76
C VAL A 103 -12.71 11.01 10.54
N HIS A 104 -12.03 9.86 10.52
CA HIS A 104 -12.67 8.55 10.49
C HIS A 104 -11.91 7.58 11.40
N TRP A 105 -12.64 6.87 12.25
CA TRP A 105 -12.06 6.05 13.32
C TRP A 105 -11.23 4.86 12.79
N GLU A 106 -11.51 4.35 11.59
CA GLU A 106 -10.67 3.32 10.94
C GLU A 106 -9.32 3.89 10.50
N ALA A 107 -9.25 5.19 10.19
CA ALA A 107 -8.04 5.87 9.72
C ALA A 107 -7.38 5.16 8.53
N PRO A 108 -8.13 4.92 7.42
CA PRO A 108 -7.68 4.10 6.32
C PRO A 108 -6.42 4.63 5.64
N PHE A 109 -5.63 3.69 5.12
CA PHE A 109 -4.48 3.94 4.27
C PHE A 109 -4.89 4.00 2.81
N THR A 110 -4.22 4.86 2.05
CA THR A 110 -4.28 4.87 0.58
C THR A 110 -2.86 4.89 0.03
N TYR A 111 -2.65 4.27 -1.12
CA TYR A 111 -1.32 4.06 -1.68
C TYR A 111 -1.22 4.73 -3.05
N LEU A 112 -0.22 5.58 -3.24
CA LEU A 112 0.01 6.27 -4.51
C LEU A 112 1.34 5.82 -5.11
N LEU A 113 1.26 5.15 -6.26
CA LEU A 113 2.38 4.57 -6.98
C LEU A 113 2.58 5.29 -8.31
N PHE A 114 3.84 5.48 -8.70
CA PHE A 114 4.22 6.10 -9.96
C PHE A 114 4.97 5.12 -10.87
N GLY A 115 4.72 5.24 -12.17
CA GLY A 115 5.52 4.67 -13.26
C GLY A 115 5.87 5.74 -14.31
N ASN A 116 6.52 5.37 -15.41
CA ASN A 116 6.93 6.35 -16.44
C ASN A 116 5.78 6.93 -17.27
N ALA A 117 4.62 6.28 -17.33
CA ALA A 117 3.50 6.64 -18.19
C ALA A 117 2.18 6.84 -17.43
N GLY A 118 2.11 6.46 -16.15
CA GLY A 118 0.91 6.61 -15.33
C GLY A 118 1.21 6.55 -13.83
N ALA A 119 0.22 6.94 -13.04
CA ALA A 119 0.19 6.78 -11.59
C ALA A 119 -1.04 5.96 -11.19
N LEU A 120 -0.95 5.24 -10.07
CA LEU A 120 -2.03 4.44 -9.50
C LEU A 120 -2.30 4.92 -8.06
N LEU A 121 -3.54 5.30 -7.78
CA LEU A 121 -4.05 5.46 -6.42
C LEU A 121 -4.86 4.22 -6.06
N ILE A 122 -4.41 3.49 -5.05
CA ILE A 122 -5.10 2.34 -4.46
C ILE A 122 -5.86 2.84 -3.24
N ASP A 123 -7.18 2.63 -3.27
CA ASP A 123 -8.14 3.09 -2.28
C ASP A 123 -8.22 4.62 -2.13
N THR A 124 -9.32 5.07 -1.52
CA THR A 124 -9.70 6.49 -1.43
C THR A 124 -10.21 6.89 -0.05
N GLY A 125 -10.05 6.02 0.95
CA GLY A 125 -10.47 6.26 2.33
C GLY A 125 -11.97 6.38 2.54
N ALA A 126 -12.34 6.72 3.78
CA ALA A 126 -13.68 6.56 4.33
C ALA A 126 -14.52 7.85 4.30
N THR A 127 -14.02 8.93 3.69
CA THR A 127 -14.69 10.24 3.76
C THR A 127 -14.76 10.95 2.41
N ALA A 128 -16.00 11.19 1.97
CA ALA A 128 -16.31 11.93 0.74
C ALA A 128 -16.02 13.44 0.84
N ASN A 129 -16.17 14.03 2.04
CA ASN A 129 -16.03 15.47 2.23
C ASN A 129 -14.57 15.93 2.12
N ALA A 130 -14.25 16.66 1.06
CA ALA A 130 -12.91 17.19 0.79
C ALA A 130 -12.41 18.18 1.87
N GLN A 131 -13.28 18.87 2.62
CA GLN A 131 -12.83 19.74 3.72
C GLN A 131 -12.35 18.93 4.93
N ALA A 132 -12.94 17.75 5.15
CA ALA A 132 -12.58 16.87 6.26
C ALA A 132 -11.41 15.94 5.88
N TYR A 133 -11.38 15.47 4.63
CA TYR A 133 -10.35 14.62 4.08
C TYR A 133 -10.00 15.07 2.64
N PRO A 134 -9.07 16.04 2.46
CA PRO A 134 -8.73 16.63 1.16
C PRO A 134 -7.81 15.71 0.34
N LEU A 135 -8.26 14.50 0.04
CA LEU A 135 -7.45 13.48 -0.63
C LEU A 135 -7.06 13.92 -2.05
N ARG A 136 -8.01 14.42 -2.86
CA ARG A 136 -7.70 14.86 -4.23
C ARG A 136 -6.66 15.98 -4.24
N GLU A 137 -6.85 17.01 -3.42
CA GLU A 137 -5.90 18.13 -3.33
C GLU A 137 -4.50 17.64 -2.97
N THR A 138 -4.42 16.72 -1.99
CA THR A 138 -3.16 16.11 -1.56
C THR A 138 -2.50 15.32 -2.70
N VAL A 139 -3.26 14.48 -3.41
CA VAL A 139 -2.77 13.68 -4.54
C VAL A 139 -2.33 14.57 -5.71
N ASP A 140 -3.08 15.63 -6.02
CA ASP A 140 -2.74 16.60 -7.08
C ASP A 140 -1.43 17.33 -6.76
N ALA A 141 -1.20 17.71 -5.50
CA ALA A 141 0.05 18.32 -5.07
C ALA A 141 1.25 17.35 -5.20
N ILE A 142 1.07 16.07 -4.85
CA ILE A 142 2.12 15.04 -5.02
C ILE A 142 2.41 14.82 -6.51
N LEU A 143 1.38 14.68 -7.35
CA LEU A 143 1.50 14.50 -8.81
C LEU A 143 2.25 15.67 -9.45
N ALA A 144 1.92 16.91 -9.06
CA ALA A 144 2.59 18.11 -9.57
C ALA A 144 4.08 18.14 -9.21
N ARG A 145 4.40 17.89 -7.93
CA ARG A 145 5.79 17.83 -7.45
C ARG A 145 6.57 16.72 -8.14
N TRP A 146 5.98 15.53 -8.28
CA TRP A 146 6.60 14.41 -8.96
C TRP A 146 6.84 14.72 -10.45
N CYS A 147 5.85 15.30 -11.15
CA CYS A 147 6.01 15.72 -12.54
C CYS A 147 7.16 16.72 -12.70
N GLN A 148 7.25 17.71 -11.82
CA GLN A 148 8.37 18.66 -11.80
C GLN A 148 9.69 17.92 -11.57
N ALA A 149 9.77 17.01 -10.60
CA ALA A 149 10.96 16.21 -10.31
C ALA A 149 11.35 15.27 -11.46
N ARG A 150 10.39 14.84 -12.31
CA ARG A 150 10.64 13.99 -13.48
C ARG A 150 10.73 14.73 -14.81
N GLY A 151 10.58 16.06 -14.82
CA GLY A 151 10.65 16.85 -16.06
C GLY A 151 9.48 16.59 -17.00
N ARG A 152 8.30 16.34 -16.42
CA ARG A 152 7.05 16.02 -17.12
C ARG A 152 6.03 17.14 -16.88
N LYS A 153 5.12 17.33 -17.85
CA LYS A 153 4.02 18.30 -17.72
C LYS A 153 2.86 17.75 -16.89
N SER A 154 2.53 16.47 -17.11
CA SER A 154 1.48 15.74 -16.41
C SER A 154 1.79 14.25 -16.40
N VAL A 155 1.04 13.50 -15.58
CA VAL A 155 1.00 12.04 -15.57
C VAL A 155 -0.47 11.61 -15.35
N PRO A 156 -1.01 10.71 -16.19
CA PRO A 156 -2.36 10.16 -16.00
C PRO A 156 -2.49 9.45 -14.65
N LEU A 157 -3.68 9.51 -14.05
CA LEU A 157 -3.99 8.84 -12.79
C LEU A 157 -5.03 7.73 -13.00
N THR A 158 -4.74 6.52 -12.54
CA THR A 158 -5.73 5.47 -12.35
C THR A 158 -6.12 5.40 -10.88
N VAL A 159 -7.41 5.42 -10.56
CA VAL A 159 -7.93 5.20 -9.20
C VAL A 159 -8.60 3.83 -9.15
N ALA A 160 -8.03 2.93 -8.37
CA ALA A 160 -8.50 1.56 -8.18
C ALA A 160 -8.81 1.31 -6.70
N LEU A 161 -9.68 0.35 -6.43
CA LEU A 161 -10.06 -0.03 -5.08
C LEU A 161 -9.68 -1.48 -4.84
N THR A 162 -9.26 -1.80 -3.62
CA THR A 162 -9.12 -3.18 -3.14
C THR A 162 -10.50 -3.85 -3.01
N SER A 163 -11.56 -3.07 -2.81
CA SER A 163 -12.95 -3.47 -2.99
C SER A 163 -13.86 -2.27 -3.27
N GLY A 164 -14.79 -2.41 -4.21
CA GLY A 164 -15.85 -1.44 -4.47
C GLY A 164 -17.00 -1.48 -3.47
N GLU A 165 -17.09 -2.52 -2.64
CA GLU A 165 -18.09 -2.68 -1.58
C GLU A 165 -17.66 -2.04 -0.27
N ASP A 166 -16.36 -1.85 -0.08
CA ASP A 166 -15.80 -1.34 1.17
C ASP A 166 -15.95 0.18 1.32
N ALA A 167 -16.89 0.59 2.17
CA ALA A 167 -17.10 2.00 2.50
C ALA A 167 -15.95 2.62 3.31
N ALA A 168 -15.11 1.84 3.98
CA ALA A 168 -13.91 2.36 4.63
C ALA A 168 -12.86 2.83 3.62
N GLN A 169 -12.92 2.32 2.38
CA GLN A 169 -11.89 2.53 1.38
C GLN A 169 -12.36 3.30 0.14
N ASN A 170 -13.66 3.43 -0.11
CA ASN A 170 -14.16 3.93 -1.40
C ASN A 170 -14.85 5.32 -1.39
N GLN A 171 -14.99 5.96 -0.23
CA GLN A 171 -15.86 7.16 -0.13
C GLN A 171 -15.19 8.41 -0.70
N GLY A 172 -13.86 8.51 -0.65
CA GLY A 172 -13.13 9.62 -1.26
C GLY A 172 -13.13 9.60 -2.79
N LEU A 173 -13.60 8.51 -3.42
CA LEU A 173 -13.66 8.36 -4.87
C LEU A 173 -14.40 9.51 -5.57
N VAL A 174 -15.44 10.04 -4.93
CA VAL A 174 -16.23 11.17 -5.45
C VAL A 174 -15.38 12.43 -5.68
N GLN A 175 -14.29 12.61 -4.94
CA GLN A 175 -13.42 13.77 -5.10
C GLN A 175 -12.72 13.79 -6.47
N PHE A 176 -12.50 12.61 -7.06
CA PHE A 176 -11.84 12.42 -8.35
C PHE A 176 -12.80 12.51 -9.55
N ALA A 177 -14.11 12.66 -9.32
CA ALA A 177 -15.07 12.87 -10.38
C ALA A 177 -14.72 14.13 -11.20
N GLY A 178 -14.65 13.98 -12.53
CA GLY A 178 -14.30 15.07 -13.45
C GLY A 178 -12.85 15.56 -13.36
N ARG A 179 -11.96 14.87 -12.61
CA ARG A 179 -10.53 15.17 -12.63
C ARG A 179 -9.97 14.84 -14.03
N PRO A 180 -9.28 15.78 -14.72
CA PRO A 180 -8.67 15.52 -16.03
C PRO A 180 -7.66 14.36 -15.99
N ASP A 181 -7.46 13.70 -17.13
CA ASP A 181 -6.50 12.60 -17.31
C ASP A 181 -6.57 11.53 -16.21
N THR A 182 -7.80 11.19 -15.79
CA THR A 182 -8.06 10.25 -14.70
C THR A 182 -8.97 9.12 -15.15
N THR A 183 -8.56 7.88 -14.88
CA THR A 183 -9.38 6.68 -15.06
C THR A 183 -9.81 6.19 -13.68
N ILE A 184 -11.12 6.09 -13.45
CA ILE A 184 -11.67 5.44 -12.26
C ILE A 184 -12.10 4.04 -12.64
N VAL A 185 -11.56 3.02 -11.96
CA VAL A 185 -11.97 1.63 -12.17
C VAL A 185 -13.46 1.48 -11.80
N PRO A 186 -14.30 0.91 -12.67
CA PRO A 186 -15.72 0.76 -12.36
C PRO A 186 -15.96 -0.16 -11.16
N LYS A 187 -16.78 0.29 -10.19
CA LYS A 187 -17.16 -0.52 -9.02
C LYS A 187 -18.00 -1.77 -9.34
N PRO A 188 -18.96 -1.75 -10.28
CA PRO A 188 -19.75 -2.96 -10.55
C PRO A 188 -18.87 -4.12 -10.96
N LEU A 189 -18.95 -5.24 -10.24
CA LEU A 189 -18.04 -6.38 -10.36
C LEU A 189 -17.81 -6.84 -11.81
N ALA A 190 -18.87 -6.91 -12.63
CA ALA A 190 -18.74 -7.30 -14.03
C ALA A 190 -17.88 -6.31 -14.86
N LEU A 191 -18.00 -5.01 -14.60
CA LEU A 191 -17.21 -3.98 -15.28
C LEU A 191 -15.78 -3.92 -14.73
N MET A 192 -15.61 -4.13 -13.43
CA MET A 192 -14.29 -4.24 -12.80
C MET A 192 -13.49 -5.41 -13.40
N LYS A 193 -14.12 -6.59 -13.54
CA LYS A 193 -13.50 -7.76 -14.17
C LYS A 193 -13.05 -7.44 -15.59
N ARG A 194 -13.90 -6.80 -16.40
CA ARG A 194 -13.55 -6.34 -17.76
C ARG A 194 -12.37 -5.41 -17.79
N PHE A 195 -12.35 -4.43 -16.89
CA PHE A 195 -11.26 -3.48 -16.80
C PHE A 195 -9.91 -4.18 -16.56
N TYR A 196 -9.88 -5.20 -15.71
CA TYR A 196 -8.67 -5.97 -15.41
C TYR A 196 -8.42 -7.16 -16.35
N GLY A 197 -9.29 -7.43 -17.34
CA GLY A 197 -9.17 -8.58 -18.24
C GLY A 197 -9.47 -9.94 -17.57
N LEU A 198 -10.35 -9.95 -16.57
CA LEU A 198 -10.62 -11.10 -15.69
C LEU A 198 -11.97 -11.79 -15.94
N ASP A 199 -12.77 -11.40 -16.95
CA ASP A 199 -14.12 -11.97 -17.16
C ASP A 199 -14.15 -13.49 -17.26
N ALA A 200 -13.20 -14.07 -18.01
CA ALA A 200 -13.18 -15.50 -18.31
C ALA A 200 -12.43 -16.34 -17.27
N SER A 201 -11.70 -15.70 -16.36
CA SER A 201 -10.75 -16.37 -15.46
C SER A 201 -10.95 -16.05 -13.98
N TRP A 202 -11.89 -15.17 -13.62
CA TRP A 202 -12.17 -14.85 -12.22
C TRP A 202 -12.66 -16.07 -11.42
N PRO A 203 -12.17 -16.30 -10.19
CA PRO A 203 -11.13 -15.56 -9.47
C PRO A 203 -9.71 -16.15 -9.65
N SER A 204 -9.53 -17.16 -10.50
CA SER A 204 -8.25 -17.89 -10.64
C SER A 204 -7.21 -17.18 -11.52
N GLY A 205 -7.62 -16.27 -12.39
CA GLY A 205 -6.75 -15.46 -13.24
C GLY A 205 -6.09 -14.30 -12.50
N SER A 206 -5.20 -13.59 -13.19
CA SER A 206 -4.60 -12.34 -12.72
C SER A 206 -4.72 -11.26 -13.79
N GLY A 207 -4.91 -10.02 -13.34
CA GLY A 207 -4.92 -8.82 -14.17
C GLY A 207 -3.64 -8.02 -14.00
N ARG A 208 -3.51 -6.91 -14.75
CA ARG A 208 -2.35 -6.02 -14.69
C ARG A 208 -2.73 -4.56 -14.90
N ILE A 209 -1.99 -3.65 -14.30
CA ILE A 209 -2.00 -2.20 -14.58
C ILE A 209 -0.57 -1.78 -14.92
N ASP A 210 -0.31 -1.40 -16.17
CA ASP A 210 1.01 -0.93 -16.59
C ASP A 210 1.12 0.59 -16.39
N LEU A 211 2.03 1.00 -15.51
CA LEU A 211 2.32 2.41 -15.24
C LEU A 211 3.46 2.95 -16.10
N GLY A 212 3.90 2.23 -17.13
CA GLY A 212 5.04 2.57 -17.99
C GLY A 212 6.33 1.99 -17.44
N GLY A 213 6.44 0.66 -17.44
CA GLY A 213 7.64 -0.06 -16.99
C GLY A 213 7.55 -0.57 -15.53
N ARG A 214 6.64 0.00 -14.72
CA ARG A 214 6.23 -0.56 -13.43
C ARG A 214 4.86 -1.20 -13.59
N VAL A 215 4.83 -2.52 -13.68
CA VAL A 215 3.59 -3.28 -13.94
C VAL A 215 3.05 -3.81 -12.62
N ILE A 216 1.88 -3.30 -12.21
CA ILE A 216 1.20 -3.72 -10.99
C ILE A 216 0.36 -4.96 -11.31
N GLY A 217 0.58 -6.06 -10.58
CA GLY A 217 -0.24 -7.26 -10.66
C GLY A 217 -1.57 -7.06 -9.92
N VAL A 218 -2.67 -7.56 -10.49
CA VAL A 218 -4.01 -7.54 -9.86
C VAL A 218 -4.43 -8.99 -9.61
N ILE A 219 -4.61 -9.33 -8.34
CA ILE A 219 -4.91 -10.70 -7.91
C ILE A 219 -6.32 -10.69 -7.32
N PRO A 220 -7.29 -11.43 -7.89
CA PRO A 220 -8.59 -11.60 -7.26
C PRO A 220 -8.43 -12.20 -5.88
N THR A 221 -9.06 -11.57 -4.89
CA THR A 221 -9.09 -12.04 -3.51
C THR A 221 -10.49 -11.85 -2.90
N PRO A 222 -11.54 -12.47 -3.48
CA PRO A 222 -12.86 -12.46 -2.85
C PRO A 222 -12.81 -13.15 -1.49
N GLY A 223 -13.62 -12.70 -0.53
CA GLY A 223 -13.65 -13.27 0.81
C GLY A 223 -14.31 -12.32 1.80
N THR A 224 -13.58 -11.29 2.23
CA THR A 224 -14.14 -10.15 2.99
C THR A 224 -15.24 -9.46 2.18
N HIS A 225 -14.94 -9.17 0.91
CA HIS A 225 -15.87 -8.62 -0.06
C HIS A 225 -15.89 -9.49 -1.32
N ARG A 226 -17.01 -9.57 -2.03
CA ARG A 226 -17.12 -10.46 -3.21
C ARG A 226 -16.31 -9.97 -4.42
N ASP A 227 -15.97 -8.69 -4.43
CA ASP A 227 -15.19 -8.01 -5.48
C ASP A 227 -13.74 -7.73 -5.05
N GLY A 228 -13.30 -8.31 -3.93
CA GLY A 228 -11.97 -8.09 -3.38
C GLY A 228 -10.85 -8.41 -4.37
N VAL A 229 -9.85 -7.53 -4.43
CA VAL A 229 -8.60 -7.70 -5.16
C VAL A 229 -7.41 -7.23 -4.32
N SER A 230 -6.27 -7.88 -4.50
CA SER A 230 -4.97 -7.45 -3.98
C SER A 230 -4.08 -6.96 -5.13
N PHE A 231 -3.23 -5.97 -4.86
CA PHE A 231 -2.31 -5.40 -5.84
C PHE A 231 -0.86 -5.74 -5.48
N HIS A 232 -0.12 -6.35 -6.39
CA HIS A 232 1.31 -6.61 -6.21
C HIS A 232 2.14 -5.59 -6.97
N ASP A 233 3.03 -4.91 -6.25
CA ASP A 233 4.03 -4.01 -6.81
C ASP A 233 5.42 -4.68 -6.78
N PRO A 234 5.96 -5.10 -7.94
CA PRO A 234 7.27 -5.73 -8.02
C PRO A 234 8.43 -4.75 -7.84
N TYR A 235 8.18 -3.42 -7.85
CA TYR A 235 9.24 -2.45 -7.61
C TYR A 235 9.65 -2.43 -6.13
N CYS A 236 8.68 -2.39 -5.20
CA CYS A 236 8.95 -2.38 -3.76
C CYS A 236 8.77 -3.75 -3.09
N ASP A 237 8.36 -4.77 -3.84
CA ASP A 237 7.84 -6.06 -3.34
C ASP A 237 6.71 -5.88 -2.33
N PHE A 238 5.77 -4.98 -2.62
CA PHE A 238 4.59 -4.76 -1.77
C PHE A 238 3.39 -5.52 -2.30
N LEU A 239 2.61 -6.08 -1.37
CA LEU A 239 1.30 -6.66 -1.67
C LEU A 239 0.23 -5.88 -0.89
N PHE A 240 -0.54 -5.08 -1.60
CA PHE A 240 -1.65 -4.30 -1.03
C PHE A 240 -2.89 -5.19 -0.92
N THR A 241 -3.32 -5.49 0.29
CA THR A 241 -4.34 -6.51 0.59
C THR A 241 -5.68 -5.91 1.02
N GLY A 242 -5.75 -4.59 1.20
CA GLY A 242 -6.97 -3.92 1.70
C GLY A 242 -7.48 -4.58 2.98
N ASP A 243 -8.79 -4.82 3.03
CA ASP A 243 -9.46 -5.44 4.17
C ASP A 243 -9.53 -6.99 4.09
N LEU A 244 -8.80 -7.63 3.16
CA LEU A 244 -8.63 -9.08 3.14
C LEU A 244 -7.74 -9.54 4.29
N LEU A 245 -6.58 -8.89 4.45
CA LEU A 245 -5.60 -9.19 5.49
C LEU A 245 -4.90 -7.90 5.88
N PHE A 246 -5.03 -7.50 7.13
CA PHE A 246 -4.51 -6.28 7.71
C PHE A 246 -4.41 -6.44 9.23
N PRO A 247 -3.66 -5.59 9.95
CA PRO A 247 -3.57 -5.68 11.39
C PRO A 247 -4.84 -5.16 12.06
N GLY A 248 -5.94 -5.92 11.98
CA GLY A 248 -7.21 -5.57 12.58
C GLY A 248 -8.27 -6.67 12.57
N LYS A 249 -9.54 -6.26 12.67
CA LYS A 249 -10.71 -7.13 12.71
C LYS A 249 -11.20 -7.39 11.29
N ILE A 250 -10.96 -8.60 10.81
CA ILE A 250 -11.33 -9.04 9.46
C ILE A 250 -12.73 -9.63 9.49
N ASN A 251 -13.68 -8.97 8.83
CA ASN A 251 -15.04 -9.46 8.66
C ASN A 251 -15.12 -10.32 7.40
N ILE A 252 -15.37 -11.62 7.56
CA ILE A 252 -15.41 -12.57 6.46
C ILE A 252 -16.83 -12.59 5.88
N GLY A 253 -16.99 -12.10 4.65
CA GLY A 253 -18.26 -12.13 3.91
C GLY A 253 -18.59 -13.51 3.32
N ASN A 254 -17.56 -14.25 2.89
CA ASN A 254 -17.67 -15.63 2.42
C ASN A 254 -16.40 -16.40 2.79
N ASP A 255 -16.51 -17.38 3.67
CA ASP A 255 -15.38 -18.14 4.22
C ASP A 255 -14.71 -19.08 3.22
N ARG A 256 -15.46 -19.65 2.28
CA ARG A 256 -14.92 -20.48 1.20
C ARG A 256 -14.06 -19.66 0.26
N ASP A 257 -14.55 -18.50 -0.16
CA ASP A 257 -13.80 -17.58 -1.00
C ASP A 257 -12.59 -17.02 -0.24
N PHE A 258 -12.75 -16.68 1.04
CA PHE A 258 -11.65 -16.17 1.88
C PHE A 258 -10.51 -17.19 2.01
N VAL A 259 -10.81 -18.45 2.32
CA VAL A 259 -9.82 -19.55 2.36
C VAL A 259 -9.15 -19.72 0.99
N ALA A 260 -9.93 -19.80 -0.10
CA ALA A 260 -9.39 -19.95 -1.45
C ALA A 260 -8.50 -18.77 -1.87
N SER A 261 -8.81 -17.56 -1.40
CA SER A 261 -8.00 -16.36 -1.65
C SER A 261 -6.70 -16.36 -0.88
N LEU A 262 -6.69 -16.81 0.38
CA LEU A 262 -5.45 -16.99 1.14
C LEU A 262 -4.57 -18.10 0.55
N GLU A 263 -5.15 -19.18 0.02
CA GLU A 263 -4.40 -20.21 -0.72
C GLU A 263 -3.74 -19.62 -1.97
N ARG A 264 -4.48 -18.82 -2.74
CA ARG A 264 -3.96 -18.14 -3.93
C ARG A 264 -2.83 -17.18 -3.58
N LEU A 265 -2.96 -16.39 -2.51
CA LEU A 265 -1.89 -15.50 -2.06
C LEU A 265 -0.67 -16.28 -1.57
N ARG A 266 -0.86 -17.37 -0.83
CA ARG A 266 0.25 -18.24 -0.40
C ARG A 266 1.03 -18.78 -1.60
N ASP A 267 0.32 -19.28 -2.61
CA ASP A 267 0.95 -19.85 -3.79
C ASP A 267 1.62 -18.76 -4.64
N PHE A 268 1.08 -17.54 -4.63
CA PHE A 268 1.67 -16.35 -5.26
C PHE A 268 2.98 -15.91 -4.59
N VAL A 269 3.00 -15.73 -3.27
CA VAL A 269 4.20 -15.25 -2.54
C VAL A 269 5.35 -16.26 -2.53
N ARG A 270 5.07 -17.53 -2.86
CA ARG A 270 6.10 -18.55 -3.11
C ARG A 270 6.79 -18.41 -4.47
N GLN A 271 6.15 -17.71 -5.41
CA GLN A 271 6.62 -17.53 -6.78
C GLN A 271 7.11 -16.11 -7.06
N GLN A 272 6.61 -15.13 -6.30
CA GLN A 272 6.91 -13.72 -6.45
C GLN A 272 7.45 -13.17 -5.14
N PRO A 273 8.53 -12.35 -5.17
CA PRO A 273 9.03 -11.72 -3.97
C PRO A 273 7.97 -10.78 -3.38
N VAL A 274 7.79 -10.89 -2.07
CA VAL A 274 6.98 -9.97 -1.27
C VAL A 274 7.76 -9.65 -0.01
N LYS A 275 8.05 -8.37 0.18
CA LYS A 275 8.67 -7.81 1.38
C LYS A 275 7.62 -7.55 2.45
N TRP A 276 6.54 -6.85 2.10
CA TRP A 276 5.47 -6.46 3.03
C TRP A 276 4.08 -6.65 2.44
N LEU A 277 3.17 -7.08 3.29
CA LEU A 277 1.73 -6.95 3.10
C LEU A 277 1.30 -5.61 3.71
N LEU A 278 0.49 -4.85 2.97
CA LEU A 278 0.01 -3.53 3.37
C LEU A 278 -1.52 -3.48 3.27
N GLY A 279 -2.18 -3.42 4.42
CA GLY A 279 -3.64 -3.51 4.55
C GLY A 279 -4.38 -2.17 4.47
N GLY A 280 -5.70 -2.21 4.66
CA GLY A 280 -6.55 -1.03 4.57
C GLY A 280 -6.50 -0.09 5.78
N HIS A 281 -6.25 -0.60 6.98
CA HIS A 281 -6.13 0.18 8.23
C HIS A 281 -5.44 -0.64 9.34
N VAL A 282 -5.28 -0.02 10.52
CA VAL A 282 -4.77 -0.68 11.73
C VAL A 282 -5.79 -0.55 12.85
N GLU A 283 -6.17 -1.69 13.43
CA GLU A 283 -7.02 -1.76 14.62
C GLU A 283 -6.38 -2.54 15.76
N MET A 284 -5.42 -3.42 15.46
CA MET A 284 -4.65 -4.11 16.49
C MET A 284 -3.76 -3.12 17.24
N MET A 285 -3.54 -3.42 18.52
CA MET A 285 -2.53 -2.75 19.34
C MET A 285 -1.18 -3.43 19.14
N PHE A 286 -0.09 -2.79 19.57
CA PHE A 286 1.23 -3.44 19.63
C PHE A 286 1.25 -4.65 20.58
N VAL A 287 0.27 -4.75 21.49
CA VAL A 287 0.07 -5.89 22.39
C VAL A 287 -0.68 -7.00 21.63
N PRO A 288 -0.09 -8.20 21.47
CA PRO A 288 -0.70 -9.29 20.71
C PRO A 288 -2.13 -9.62 21.14
N GLY A 289 -3.03 -9.78 20.16
CA GLY A 289 -4.44 -10.15 20.39
C GLY A 289 -5.31 -9.05 20.99
N LYS A 290 -4.75 -7.87 21.29
CA LYS A 290 -5.51 -6.69 21.74
C LYS A 290 -5.76 -5.77 20.56
N TYR A 291 -6.96 -5.20 20.50
CA TYR A 291 -7.37 -4.28 19.45
C TYR A 291 -8.23 -3.16 20.01
N TYR A 292 -8.29 -2.05 19.28
CA TYR A 292 -9.13 -0.92 19.67
C TYR A 292 -10.61 -1.23 19.49
N PRO A 293 -11.48 -0.75 20.40
CA PRO A 293 -12.91 -0.80 20.17
C PRO A 293 -13.27 0.03 18.93
N ARG A 294 -14.35 -0.37 18.28
CA ARG A 294 -14.96 0.40 17.19
C ARG A 294 -15.21 1.84 17.64
N PHE A 295 -15.05 2.79 16.72
CA PHE A 295 -15.19 4.23 16.98
C PHE A 295 -14.13 4.88 17.88
N ALA A 296 -13.07 4.17 18.27
CA ALA A 296 -11.93 4.79 18.95
C ALA A 296 -11.27 5.84 18.05
N THR A 297 -11.23 7.08 18.51
CA THR A 297 -10.60 8.23 17.81
C THR A 297 -9.22 8.58 18.37
N TYR A 298 -8.74 7.81 19.35
CA TYR A 298 -7.41 7.92 19.95
C TYR A 298 -6.77 6.52 20.04
N LYS A 299 -5.73 6.30 19.23
CA LYS A 299 -5.11 4.99 19.03
C LYS A 299 -3.56 5.03 19.15
N PRO A 300 -2.99 5.51 20.27
CA PRO A 300 -1.53 5.78 20.37
C PRO A 300 -0.64 4.54 20.31
N TYR A 301 -1.21 3.36 20.53
CA TYR A 301 -0.56 2.06 20.69
C TYR A 301 -0.87 1.09 19.56
N GLU A 302 -1.17 1.58 18.35
CA GLU A 302 -1.39 0.74 17.17
C GLU A 302 -0.21 -0.19 16.88
N ARG A 303 -0.53 -1.33 16.27
CA ARG A 303 0.45 -2.19 15.62
C ARG A 303 1.08 -1.45 14.42
N VAL A 304 2.20 -1.95 13.94
CA VAL A 304 2.80 -1.44 12.69
C VAL A 304 1.93 -1.85 11.49
N LEU A 305 2.00 -1.08 10.41
CA LEU A 305 1.22 -1.35 9.19
C LEU A 305 1.79 -2.55 8.43
N GLU A 306 3.12 -2.64 8.42
CA GLU A 306 3.89 -3.62 7.67
C GLU A 306 3.74 -5.02 8.27
N MET A 307 3.13 -5.95 7.52
CA MET A 307 3.09 -7.36 7.91
C MET A 307 4.00 -8.18 6.99
N THR A 308 4.59 -9.24 7.52
CA THR A 308 5.41 -10.15 6.71
C THR A 308 4.53 -11.17 5.96
N PRO A 309 5.01 -11.74 4.83
CA PRO A 309 4.26 -12.73 4.06
C PRO A 309 3.89 -13.99 4.85
N ASP A 310 4.66 -14.36 5.88
CA ASP A 310 4.39 -15.51 6.75
C ASP A 310 3.01 -15.45 7.41
N LEU A 311 2.45 -14.24 7.58
CA LEU A 311 1.11 -14.06 8.13
C LEU A 311 0.02 -14.69 7.25
N ILE A 312 0.27 -14.89 5.94
CA ILE A 312 -0.68 -15.56 5.04
C ILE A 312 -0.88 -17.02 5.47
N ASP A 313 0.19 -17.73 5.84
CA ASP A 313 0.09 -19.13 6.27
C ASP A 313 -0.65 -19.24 7.61
N GLU A 314 -0.41 -18.31 8.54
CA GLU A 314 -1.16 -18.22 9.80
C GLU A 314 -2.64 -17.93 9.55
N ALA A 315 -2.95 -16.91 8.75
CA ALA A 315 -4.32 -16.54 8.40
C ALA A 315 -5.05 -17.70 7.73
N LEU A 316 -4.39 -18.43 6.83
CA LEU A 316 -4.98 -19.58 6.14
C LEU A 316 -5.28 -20.74 7.10
N ALA A 317 -4.36 -21.05 8.01
CA ALA A 317 -4.57 -22.11 9.00
C ALA A 317 -5.82 -21.83 9.85
N HIS A 318 -5.97 -20.58 10.33
CA HIS A 318 -7.10 -20.20 11.17
C HIS A 318 -8.39 -19.94 10.39
N ALA A 319 -8.31 -19.49 9.14
CA ALA A 319 -9.47 -19.41 8.26
C ALA A 319 -10.09 -20.79 8.02
N ARG A 320 -9.25 -21.83 7.82
CA ARG A 320 -9.72 -23.22 7.70
C ARG A 320 -10.30 -23.76 9.00
N GLU A 321 -9.72 -23.37 10.15
CA GLU A 321 -10.24 -23.76 11.46
C GLU A 321 -11.67 -23.25 11.70
N ILE A 322 -11.97 -22.01 11.30
CA ILE A 322 -13.27 -21.37 11.53
C ILE A 322 -14.26 -21.54 10.37
N GLN A 323 -13.84 -22.12 9.24
CA GLN A 323 -14.70 -22.32 8.08
C GLN A 323 -15.95 -23.14 8.46
N GLY A 324 -17.12 -22.65 8.06
CA GLY A 324 -18.43 -23.22 8.40
C GLY A 324 -18.88 -23.00 9.84
N LYS A 325 -18.19 -22.14 10.62
CA LYS A 325 -18.52 -21.84 12.01
C LYS A 325 -18.80 -20.34 12.19
N ASP A 326 -19.94 -20.04 12.81
CA ASP A 326 -20.28 -18.69 13.25
C ASP A 326 -19.48 -18.37 14.53
N MET A 327 -18.32 -17.75 14.36
CA MET A 327 -17.44 -17.45 15.49
C MET A 327 -16.48 -16.29 15.22
N MET A 328 -15.97 -15.75 16.33
CA MET A 328 -14.84 -14.84 16.38
C MET A 328 -13.60 -15.59 16.87
N LEU A 329 -12.46 -15.41 16.21
CA LEU A 329 -11.17 -15.99 16.59
C LEU A 329 -10.10 -14.91 16.68
N ILE A 330 -9.51 -14.74 17.86
CA ILE A 330 -8.43 -13.78 18.11
C ILE A 330 -7.10 -14.40 17.71
N ARG A 331 -6.22 -13.63 17.06
CA ARG A 331 -4.82 -13.95 16.78
C ARG A 331 -3.91 -12.77 17.17
N PRO A 332 -2.58 -12.96 17.28
CA PRO A 332 -1.66 -11.89 17.64
C PRO A 332 -1.83 -10.61 16.82
N ASP A 333 -1.89 -10.74 15.50
CA ASP A 333 -1.86 -9.62 14.56
C ASP A 333 -3.19 -9.38 13.83
N PHE A 334 -4.22 -10.20 14.04
CA PHE A 334 -5.55 -9.99 13.44
C PHE A 334 -6.64 -10.68 14.26
N VAL A 335 -7.91 -10.40 13.95
CA VAL A 335 -9.06 -11.11 14.51
C VAL A 335 -9.99 -11.48 13.37
N LEU A 336 -10.40 -12.75 13.29
CA LEU A 336 -11.34 -13.21 12.28
C LEU A 336 -12.76 -13.20 12.84
N PHE A 337 -13.69 -12.63 12.09
CA PHE A 337 -15.13 -12.65 12.35
C PHE A 337 -15.81 -13.41 11.21
N ASN A 338 -16.20 -14.67 11.44
CA ASN A 338 -16.91 -15.49 10.47
C ASN A 338 -18.36 -15.68 10.90
N GLY A 339 -19.32 -15.32 10.05
CA GLY A 339 -20.76 -15.49 10.34
C GLY A 339 -21.29 -14.72 11.56
N VAL A 340 -20.51 -13.80 12.13
CA VAL A 340 -20.84 -13.05 13.35
C VAL A 340 -20.78 -11.55 13.14
N SER A 341 -21.43 -10.81 14.04
CA SER A 341 -21.39 -9.34 14.04
C SER A 341 -19.96 -8.82 14.23
N PRO A 342 -19.57 -7.70 13.59
CA PRO A 342 -18.31 -6.99 13.87
C PRO A 342 -18.13 -6.55 15.34
N ASP A 343 -19.22 -6.56 16.12
CA ASP A 343 -19.24 -6.23 17.55
C ASP A 343 -19.28 -7.49 18.45
N GLN A 344 -19.14 -8.70 17.87
CA GLN A 344 -19.07 -9.96 18.61
C GLN A 344 -17.93 -9.93 19.64
N LYS A 345 -18.17 -10.55 20.79
CA LYS A 345 -17.18 -10.71 21.85
C LYS A 345 -16.92 -12.19 22.09
N THR A 346 -15.70 -12.52 22.49
CA THR A 346 -15.34 -13.86 22.94
C THR A 346 -14.63 -13.78 24.30
N LYS A 347 -14.82 -14.83 25.12
CA LYS A 347 -14.02 -15.05 26.33
C LYS A 347 -12.85 -16.02 26.08
N VAL A 348 -12.79 -16.60 24.88
CA VAL A 348 -11.73 -17.51 24.47
C VAL A 348 -10.52 -16.68 24.08
N TRP A 349 -9.41 -16.90 24.78
CA TRP A 349 -8.13 -16.26 24.51
C TRP A 349 -7.24 -17.21 23.69
N PRO A 350 -6.41 -16.72 22.76
CA PRO A 350 -5.62 -17.59 21.89
C PRO A 350 -4.55 -18.35 22.69
N GLU A 351 -4.39 -19.63 22.37
CA GLU A 351 -3.33 -20.45 22.95
C GLU A 351 -1.95 -19.89 22.59
N GLY A 352 -1.02 -19.89 23.55
CA GLY A 352 0.35 -19.40 23.34
C GLY A 352 0.50 -17.87 23.27
N VAL A 353 -0.58 -17.10 23.34
CA VAL A 353 -0.55 -15.63 23.34
C VAL A 353 -0.68 -15.12 24.78
N PRO A 354 0.31 -14.38 25.32
CA PRO A 354 0.19 -13.80 26.66
C PRO A 354 -1.00 -12.85 26.79
N ASP A 355 -1.84 -13.04 27.81
CA ASP A 355 -2.94 -12.12 28.12
C ASP A 355 -2.42 -10.90 28.89
N ILE A 356 -1.79 -9.98 28.15
CA ILE A 356 -1.20 -8.76 28.69
C ILE A 356 -2.26 -7.66 28.73
N ASN A 357 -2.41 -7.00 29.88
CA ASN A 357 -3.21 -5.77 29.98
C ASN A 357 -2.49 -4.64 29.21
N PRO A 358 -3.05 -4.12 28.11
CA PRO A 358 -2.42 -3.04 27.39
C PRO A 358 -2.48 -1.74 28.22
N PRO A 359 -1.55 -0.79 27.99
CA PRO A 359 -1.67 0.54 28.57
C PRO A 359 -3.02 1.13 28.20
N ARG A 360 -3.79 1.54 29.20
CA ARG A 360 -5.06 2.20 28.93
C ARG A 360 -4.76 3.61 28.44
N PRO A 361 -5.28 4.02 27.27
CA PRO A 361 -5.15 5.40 26.83
C PRO A 361 -5.99 6.38 27.68
N PHE A 362 -6.70 5.88 28.72
CA PHE A 362 -7.55 6.60 29.65
C PHE A 362 -7.58 5.95 31.04
#